data_AF-A0A1P8VP57-F1
#
_entry.id   AF-A0A1P8VP57-F1
#
_cell.length_a   1.000
_cell.length_b   1.000
_cell.length_c   1.000
_cell.angle_alpha   90.00
_cell.angle_beta   90.00
_cell.angle_gamma   90.00
#
_symmetry.space_group_name_H-M   'P 1'
#
loop_
_entity.id
_entity.type
_entity.pdbx_description
1 polymer ?
#
loop_
_entity_poly.entity_id
_entity_poly.type
_entity_poly.pdbx_seq_one_letter_code
_entity_poly.pdbx_strand_id
1 'polypeptide(L)'
;MAIKDIFEKLNSIEIDFSGISHWLAKYTFRYSRISLYEDLSGMLNDGINVKRALTHLIDVETDYGKKTGSSATYYICCECLNALNNTGAISSALKKYIKEDEYQLISSGEIRGDLAEG
;
A
#
# COMPACT_ATOMS: atom_id res chain seq x y z
N MET A 1 -8.16 -34.74 0.39
CA MET A 1 -7.58 -34.72 1.75
C MET A 1 -6.06 -34.52 1.61
N ALA A 2 -5.66 -33.31 1.23
CA ALA A 2 -4.25 -32.98 0.93
C ALA A 2 -3.98 -31.49 1.15
N ILE A 3 -4.92 -30.62 0.78
CA ILE A 3 -4.82 -29.16 0.98
C ILE A 3 -4.81 -28.82 2.48
N LYS A 4 -5.64 -29.48 3.30
CA LYS A 4 -5.75 -29.19 4.73
C LYS A 4 -4.45 -29.49 5.49
N ASP A 5 -3.81 -30.62 5.19
CA ASP A 5 -2.52 -31.03 5.76
C ASP A 5 -1.36 -30.12 5.31
N ILE A 6 -1.45 -29.56 4.10
CA ILE A 6 -0.48 -28.56 3.63
C ILE A 6 -0.63 -27.25 4.41
N PHE A 7 -1.86 -26.76 4.62
CA PHE A 7 -2.10 -25.54 5.41
C PHE A 7 -1.70 -25.69 6.88
N GLU A 8 -1.94 -26.85 7.50
CA GLU A 8 -1.50 -27.12 8.88
C GLU A 8 0.02 -27.19 8.99
N LYS A 9 0.71 -27.79 8.01
CA LYS A 9 2.18 -27.80 7.96
C LYS A 9 2.77 -26.42 7.69
N LEU A 10 2.12 -25.59 6.87
CA LEU A 10 2.56 -24.21 6.60
C LEU A 10 2.37 -23.30 7.83
N ASN A 11 1.36 -23.54 8.67
CA ASN A 11 1.17 -22.79 9.93
C ASN A 11 2.19 -23.17 11.02
N SER A 12 2.79 -24.37 10.97
CA SER A 12 3.81 -24.82 11.94
C SER A 12 5.24 -24.36 11.61
N ILE A 13 5.43 -23.72 10.47
CA ILE A 13 6.72 -23.19 10.05
C ILE A 13 6.54 -21.66 10.08
N GLU A 14 7.40 -20.94 10.79
CA GLU A 14 7.57 -19.48 10.60
C GLU A 14 8.13 -19.26 9.18
N ILE A 15 7.30 -19.48 8.18
CA ILE A 15 7.62 -19.15 6.79
C ILE A 15 7.43 -17.66 6.72
N ASP A 16 8.50 -16.95 6.40
CA ASP A 16 8.43 -15.55 6.03
C ASP A 16 7.60 -15.44 4.75
N PHE A 17 6.29 -15.27 4.95
CA PHE A 17 5.33 -15.07 3.88
C PHE A 17 5.49 -13.68 3.24
N SER A 18 6.43 -12.82 3.66
CA SER A 18 6.62 -11.49 3.07
C SER A 18 6.73 -11.55 1.54
N GLY A 19 7.45 -12.52 0.97
CA GLY A 19 7.56 -12.69 -0.48
C GLY A 19 6.24 -13.10 -1.16
N ILE A 20 5.44 -13.95 -0.52
CA ILE A 20 4.13 -14.39 -1.01
C ILE A 20 3.10 -13.27 -0.83
N SER A 21 3.11 -12.58 0.30
CA SER A 21 2.29 -11.42 0.62
C SER A 21 2.59 -10.24 -0.30
N HIS A 22 3.86 -10.00 -0.64
CA HIS A 22 4.28 -8.95 -1.58
C HIS A 22 3.85 -9.29 -3.02
N TRP A 23 3.99 -10.56 -3.44
CA TRP A 23 3.49 -11.02 -4.73
C TRP A 23 1.95 -10.94 -4.83
N LEU A 24 1.25 -11.37 -3.77
CA LEU A 24 -0.21 -11.25 -3.67
C LEU A 24 -0.65 -9.79 -3.64
N ALA A 25 0.04 -8.92 -2.89
CA ALA A 25 -0.21 -7.49 -2.85
C ALA A 25 -0.08 -6.87 -4.24
N LYS A 26 0.97 -7.23 -5.01
CA LYS A 26 1.12 -6.75 -6.39
C LYS A 26 -0.04 -7.18 -7.30
N TYR A 27 -0.52 -8.42 -7.17
CA TYR A 27 -1.64 -8.90 -7.98
C TYR A 27 -2.97 -8.28 -7.58
N THR A 28 -3.22 -8.16 -6.27
CA THR A 28 -4.48 -7.65 -5.72
C THR A 28 -4.58 -6.13 -5.75
N PHE A 29 -3.44 -5.42 -5.67
CA PHE A 29 -3.42 -3.97 -5.79
C PHE A 29 -4.02 -3.48 -7.10
N ARG A 30 -3.85 -4.23 -8.20
CA ARG A 30 -4.51 -3.90 -9.46
C ARG A 30 -6.02 -3.65 -9.30
N TYR A 31 -6.67 -4.33 -8.35
CA TYR A 31 -8.10 -4.23 -8.08
C TYR A 31 -8.46 -3.19 -7.01
N SER A 32 -7.56 -2.87 -6.07
CA SER A 32 -7.78 -1.88 -5.00
C SER A 32 -7.14 -0.51 -5.24
N ARG A 33 -6.36 -0.37 -6.32
CA ARG A 33 -5.57 0.83 -6.62
C ARG A 33 -6.42 2.06 -6.88
N ILE A 34 -7.56 1.91 -7.56
CA ILE A 34 -8.45 3.05 -7.82
C ILE A 34 -9.03 3.58 -6.51
N SER A 35 -9.54 2.70 -5.64
CA SER A 35 -10.09 3.15 -4.35
C SER A 35 -9.02 3.79 -3.47
N LEU A 36 -7.79 3.24 -3.47
CA LEU A 36 -6.67 3.87 -2.76
C LEU A 36 -6.42 5.31 -3.25
N TYR A 37 -6.42 5.54 -4.57
CA TYR A 37 -6.19 6.87 -5.13
C TYR A 37 -7.35 7.83 -4.86
N GLU A 38 -8.59 7.34 -4.94
CA GLU A 38 -9.78 8.13 -4.61
C GLU A 38 -9.76 8.56 -3.14
N ASP A 39 -9.51 7.62 -2.23
CA ASP A 39 -9.43 7.89 -0.79
C ASP A 39 -8.28 8.87 -0.49
N LEU A 40 -7.09 8.63 -1.07
CA LEU A 40 -5.92 9.46 -0.85
C LEU A 40 -6.13 10.88 -1.42
N SER A 41 -6.62 11.01 -2.65
CA SER A 41 -6.89 12.30 -3.29
C SER A 41 -7.96 13.08 -2.50
N GLY A 42 -9.02 12.43 -2.04
CA GLY A 42 -10.04 13.04 -1.18
C GLY A 42 -9.43 13.64 0.09
N MET A 43 -8.63 12.85 0.82
CA MET A 43 -7.96 13.32 2.04
C MET A 43 -6.98 14.47 1.78
N LEU A 44 -6.23 14.41 0.69
CA LEU A 44 -5.28 15.47 0.33
C LEU A 44 -6.00 16.77 -0.05
N ASN A 45 -7.11 16.67 -0.79
CA ASN A 45 -7.98 17.82 -1.12
C ASN A 45 -8.60 18.45 0.14
N ASP A 46 -8.87 17.63 1.17
CA ASP A 46 -9.30 18.10 2.50
C ASP A 46 -8.15 18.73 3.33
N GLY A 47 -6.95 18.83 2.76
CA GLY A 47 -5.77 19.43 3.40
C GLY A 47 -5.04 18.50 4.37
N ILE A 48 -5.39 17.20 4.39
CA ILE A 48 -4.68 16.21 5.18
C ILE A 48 -3.35 15.91 4.47
N ASN A 49 -2.22 16.05 5.17
CA ASN A 49 -0.93 15.72 4.55
C ASN A 49 -0.81 14.20 4.25
N VAL A 50 -0.03 13.86 3.22
CA VAL A 50 0.13 12.48 2.72
C VAL A 50 0.52 11.48 3.80
N LYS A 51 1.39 11.86 4.74
CA LYS A 51 1.82 10.97 5.84
C LYS A 51 0.64 10.60 6.74
N ARG A 52 -0.18 11.59 7.10
CA ARG A 52 -1.36 11.37 7.95
C ARG A 52 -2.45 10.60 7.20
N ALA A 53 -2.64 10.87 5.92
CA ALA A 53 -3.60 10.14 5.09
C ALA A 53 -3.24 8.64 4.98
N LEU A 54 -1.98 8.32 4.66
CA LEU A 54 -1.50 6.93 4.61
C LEU A 54 -1.60 6.22 5.97
N THR A 55 -1.31 6.93 7.07
CA THR A 55 -1.44 6.37 8.43
C THR A 55 -2.91 6.04 8.72
N HIS A 56 -3.83 6.94 8.37
CA HIS A 56 -5.26 6.70 8.56
C HIS A 56 -5.77 5.49 7.77
N LEU A 57 -5.34 5.33 6.51
CA LEU A 57 -5.70 4.18 5.70
C LEU A 57 -5.21 2.86 6.34
N ILE A 58 -4.00 2.85 6.90
CA ILE A 58 -3.48 1.71 7.67
C ILE A 58 -4.33 1.44 8.92
N ASP A 59 -4.70 2.49 9.66
CA ASP A 59 -5.53 2.35 10.85
C ASP A 59 -6.89 1.75 10.49
N VAL A 60 -7.56 2.25 9.45
CA VAL A 60 -8.84 1.70 8.98
C VAL A 60 -8.70 0.23 8.56
N GLU A 61 -7.66 -0.08 7.79
CA GLU A 61 -7.36 -1.44 7.33
C GLU A 61 -7.05 -2.41 8.48
N THR A 62 -6.58 -1.92 9.63
CA THR A 62 -6.27 -2.73 10.82
C THR A 62 -7.36 -2.67 11.90
N ASP A 63 -8.50 -2.04 11.62
CA ASP A 63 -9.50 -1.68 12.65
C ASP A 63 -8.82 -1.04 13.88
N TYR A 64 -7.99 -0.04 13.62
CA TYR A 64 -7.17 0.69 14.58
C TYR A 64 -6.28 -0.25 15.42
N GLY A 65 -5.62 -1.19 14.74
CA GLY A 65 -4.74 -2.18 15.36
C GLY A 65 -5.45 -3.40 15.98
N LYS A 66 -6.80 -3.50 15.91
CA LYS A 66 -7.53 -4.67 16.43
C LYS A 66 -7.34 -5.93 15.58
N LYS A 67 -6.97 -5.79 14.31
CA LYS A 67 -6.63 -6.91 13.42
C LYS A 67 -5.30 -6.66 12.71
N THR A 68 -4.58 -7.74 12.42
CA THR A 68 -3.37 -7.68 11.60
C THR A 68 -3.75 -7.23 10.19
N GLY A 69 -3.07 -6.20 9.69
CA GLY A 69 -3.25 -5.74 8.32
C GLY A 69 -2.76 -6.81 7.34
N SER A 70 -3.63 -7.23 6.43
CA SER A 70 -3.33 -8.30 5.46
C SER A 70 -3.77 -7.95 4.03
N SER A 71 -4.36 -6.77 3.82
CA SER A 71 -4.78 -6.32 2.50
C SER A 71 -3.63 -5.75 1.69
N ALA A 72 -3.78 -5.74 0.36
CA ALA A 72 -2.83 -5.09 -0.54
C ALA A 72 -2.63 -3.60 -0.18
N THR A 73 -3.75 -2.94 0.13
CA THR A 73 -3.81 -1.54 0.54
C THR A 73 -2.96 -1.30 1.78
N TYR A 74 -3.10 -2.13 2.82
CA TYR A 74 -2.29 -2.04 4.03
C TYR A 74 -0.79 -2.11 3.72
N TYR A 75 -0.35 -3.14 3.00
CA TYR A 75 1.07 -3.32 2.70
C TYR A 75 1.63 -2.15 1.86
N ILE A 76 0.89 -1.68 0.87
CA ILE A 76 1.32 -0.59 0.01
C ILE A 76 1.36 0.73 0.77
N CYS A 77 0.39 1.00 1.65
CA CYS A 77 0.43 2.19 2.49
C CYS A 77 1.65 2.16 3.43
N CYS A 78 1.99 0.99 3.99
CA CYS A 78 3.19 0.81 4.82
C CYS A 78 4.47 1.06 4.00
N GLU A 79 4.57 0.50 2.78
CA GLU A 79 5.71 0.73 1.90
C GLU A 79 5.82 2.21 1.49
N CYS A 80 4.70 2.88 1.20
CA CYS A 80 4.66 4.30 0.89
C CYS A 80 5.09 5.17 2.06
N LEU A 81 4.64 4.88 3.28
CA LEU A 81 5.10 5.58 4.49
C LEU A 81 6.60 5.41 4.71
N ASN A 82 7.11 4.19 4.53
CA ASN A 82 8.54 3.93 4.67
C ASN A 82 9.34 4.68 3.59
N ALA A 83 8.87 4.67 2.34
CA ALA A 83 9.47 5.44 1.27
C ALA A 83 9.46 6.95 1.57
N LEU A 84 8.33 7.51 2.02
CA LEU A 84 8.24 8.91 2.40
C LEU A 84 9.27 9.30 3.47
N ASN A 85 9.49 8.44 4.48
CA ASN A 85 10.48 8.70 5.52
C ASN A 85 11.94 8.59 5.02
N ASN A 86 12.21 7.74 4.02
CA ASN A 86 13.57 7.47 3.54
C ASN A 86 14.00 8.33 2.34
N THR A 87 13.06 8.62 1.44
CA THR A 87 13.32 9.29 0.15
C THR A 87 12.53 10.58 -0.02
N GLY A 88 11.53 10.84 0.84
CA GLY A 88 10.63 11.98 0.69
C GLY A 88 9.52 11.77 -0.35
N ALA A 89 9.43 10.60 -0.99
CA ALA A 89 8.55 10.34 -2.12
C ALA A 89 7.89 8.96 -2.05
N ILE A 90 6.57 8.90 -2.08
CA ILE A 90 5.77 7.67 -2.18
C ILE A 90 5.90 7.02 -3.56
N SER A 91 6.15 7.79 -4.62
CA SER A 91 6.31 7.26 -5.99
C SER A 91 7.43 6.21 -6.06
N SER A 92 8.45 6.35 -5.22
CA SER A 92 9.56 5.40 -5.11
C SER A 92 9.13 4.01 -4.62
N ALA A 93 8.10 3.91 -3.77
CA ALA A 93 7.48 2.63 -3.40
C ALA A 93 6.56 2.12 -4.52
N LEU A 94 5.73 3.01 -5.07
CA LEU A 94 4.69 2.65 -6.04
C LEU A 94 5.26 2.14 -7.37
N LYS A 95 6.46 2.57 -7.77
CA LYS A 95 7.13 2.19 -9.03
C LYS A 95 7.17 0.67 -9.30
N LYS A 96 7.15 -0.16 -8.26
CA LYS A 96 7.16 -1.64 -8.39
C LYS A 96 5.79 -2.23 -8.81
N TYR A 97 4.73 -1.45 -8.65
CA TYR A 97 3.33 -1.88 -8.75
C TYR A 97 2.56 -1.22 -9.89
N ILE A 98 3.04 -0.08 -10.39
CA ILE A 98 2.37 0.73 -11.39
C ILE A 98 3.16 0.77 -12.70
N LYS A 99 2.54 1.25 -13.77
CA LYS A 99 3.21 1.46 -15.06
C LYS A 99 4.03 2.76 -15.02
N GLU A 100 4.98 2.88 -15.94
CA GLU A 100 5.86 4.06 -16.00
C GLU A 100 5.06 5.36 -16.18
N ASP A 101 4.04 5.41 -17.05
CA ASP A 101 3.23 6.61 -17.26
C ASP A 101 2.54 7.08 -15.96
N GLU A 102 2.04 6.14 -15.17
CA GLU A 102 1.39 6.40 -13.88
C GLU A 102 2.40 6.86 -12.83
N TYR A 103 3.60 6.28 -12.83
CA TYR A 103 4.70 6.73 -11.98
C TYR A 103 5.13 8.17 -12.31
N GLN A 104 5.19 8.54 -13.59
CA GLN A 104 5.55 9.89 -14.02
C GLN A 104 4.50 10.92 -13.58
N LEU A 105 3.21 10.57 -13.63
CA LEU A 105 2.12 11.44 -13.14
C LEU A 105 2.24 11.70 -11.64
N ILE A 106 2.32 10.64 -10.83
CA ILE A 106 2.44 10.74 -9.37
C ILE A 106 3.71 11.49 -8.95
N SER A 107 4.86 11.14 -9.53
CA SER A 107 6.14 11.80 -9.20
C SER A 107 6.15 13.28 -9.60
N SER A 108 5.46 13.65 -10.69
CA SER A 108 5.29 15.06 -11.05
C SER A 108 4.41 15.80 -10.03
N GLY A 109 3.37 15.14 -9.51
CA GLY A 109 2.55 15.67 -8.41
C GLY A 109 3.37 15.91 -7.14
N GLU A 110 4.23 14.96 -6.77
CA GLU A 110 5.16 15.11 -5.63
C GLU A 110 6.08 16.32 -5.79
N ILE A 111 6.69 16.48 -6.97
CA ILE A 111 7.61 17.58 -7.26
C ILE A 111 6.90 18.94 -7.20
N ARG A 112 5.64 19.02 -7.66
CA ARG A 112 4.83 20.24 -7.59
C ARG A 112 4.32 20.53 -6.18
N GLY A 113 4.37 19.57 -5.27
CA GLY A 113 3.71 19.65 -3.97
C GLY A 113 2.18 19.51 -4.06
N ASP A 114 1.70 18.94 -5.17
CA ASP A 114 0.29 18.72 -5.46
C ASP A 114 0.07 17.27 -5.89
N LEU A 115 0.06 16.41 -4.89
CA LEU A 115 -0.15 14.97 -5.05
C LEU A 115 -1.63 14.62 -5.25
N ALA A 116 -2.55 15.56 -5.01
CA ALA A 116 -3.98 15.30 -5.15
C ALA A 116 -4.41 15.28 -6.63
N GLU A 117 -3.75 16.11 -7.45
CA GLU A 117 -3.98 16.22 -8.90
C GLU A 117 -3.02 15.38 -9.78
N GLY A 118 -1.97 14.79 -9.20
CA GLY A 118 -0.96 13.98 -9.91
C GLY A 118 -1.34 12.51 -10.00
#